data_AF-A0A953HGW9-F1
#
_entry.id   AF-A0A953HGW9-F1
#
_cell.length_a   1.000
_cell.length_b   1.000
_cell.length_c   1.000
_cell.angle_alpha   90.00
_cell.angle_beta   90.00
_cell.angle_gamma   90.00
#
_symmetry.space_group_name_H-M   'P 1'
#
loop_
_entity.id
_entity.type
_entity.pdbx_description
1 polymer ?
#
loop_
_entity_poly.entity_id
_entity_poly.type
_entity_poly.pdbx_seq_one_letter_code
_entity_poly.pdbx_strand_id
1 'polypeptide(L)'
;MHLKENWNNDMLPLITSWLNAIFTNNGKQVYEWVEAQSQLGIEPLKNLFQYIQHLFSGGLRLTLYSNFPLHLSEQEIVFARKLAGLNLPIEAYQMIDRGFTDFIHHISRNVNIKTSLLNLSIHMQYWVKNRDLLPQA
;
A
#
# COMPACT_ATOMS: atom_id res chain seq x y z
N MET A 1 5.30 -12.66 21.62
CA MET A 1 5.31 -11.29 21.05
C MET A 1 6.36 -11.12 19.94
N HIS A 2 7.49 -11.83 19.97
CA HIS A 2 8.58 -11.73 18.99
C HIS A 2 8.30 -12.13 17.52
N LEU A 3 7.33 -13.01 17.25
CA LEU A 3 7.05 -13.46 15.87
C LEU A 3 6.39 -12.40 14.99
N LYS A 4 5.50 -11.57 15.56
CA LYS A 4 4.84 -10.47 14.83
C LYS A 4 5.82 -9.35 14.51
N GLU A 5 6.74 -9.07 15.43
CA GLU A 5 7.72 -8.00 15.30
C GLU A 5 8.75 -8.30 14.20
N ASN A 6 9.23 -9.55 14.12
CA ASN A 6 10.11 -10.00 13.04
C ASN A 6 9.41 -9.97 11.67
N TRP A 7 8.16 -10.43 11.61
CA TRP A 7 7.36 -10.39 10.37
C TRP A 7 7.11 -8.95 9.89
N ASN A 8 6.79 -8.02 10.79
CA ASN A 8 6.60 -6.60 10.47
C ASN A 8 7.89 -5.96 9.93
N ASN A 9 9.05 -6.28 10.54
CA ASN A 9 10.35 -5.76 10.11
C ASN A 9 10.74 -6.20 8.69
N ASP A 10 10.34 -7.40 8.27
CA ASP A 10 10.60 -7.89 6.91
C ASP A 10 9.63 -7.28 5.87
N MET A 11 8.40 -6.95 6.28
CA MET A 11 7.37 -6.40 5.40
C MET A 11 7.54 -4.90 5.13
N LEU A 12 7.99 -4.10 6.10
CA LEU A 12 8.16 -2.65 5.91
C LEU A 12 9.12 -2.28 4.77
N PRO A 13 10.32 -2.88 4.62
CA PRO A 13 11.20 -2.64 3.49
C PRO A 13 10.56 -3.00 2.15
N LEU A 14 9.85 -4.13 2.10
CA LEU A 14 9.12 -4.59 0.92
C LEU A 14 8.08 -3.56 0.48
N ILE A 15 7.26 -3.08 1.41
CA ILE A 15 6.22 -2.06 1.18
C ILE A 15 6.87 -0.74 0.73
N THR A 16 7.93 -0.33 1.42
CA THR A 16 8.63 0.93 1.12
C THR A 16 9.21 0.90 -0.30
N SER A 17 9.82 -0.20 -0.73
CA SER A 17 10.36 -0.34 -2.09
C SER A 17 9.27 -0.20 -3.15
N TRP A 18 8.11 -0.82 -2.95
CA TRP A 18 6.97 -0.76 -3.86
C TRP A 18 6.39 0.65 -3.96
N LEU A 19 6.10 1.28 -2.82
CA LEU A 19 5.54 2.63 -2.79
C LEU A 19 6.50 3.65 -3.39
N ASN A 20 7.81 3.54 -3.12
CA ASN A 20 8.81 4.40 -3.76
C ASN A 20 8.80 4.24 -5.28
N ALA A 21 8.72 3.01 -5.79
CA ALA A 21 8.62 2.75 -7.22
C ALA A 21 7.34 3.34 -7.84
N ILE A 22 6.21 3.25 -7.14
CA ILE A 22 4.94 3.88 -7.54
C ILE A 22 5.11 5.41 -7.57
N PHE A 23 5.53 6.03 -6.48
CA PHE A 23 5.58 7.49 -6.34
C PHE A 23 6.60 8.14 -7.28
N THR A 24 7.69 7.43 -7.60
CA THR A 24 8.70 7.88 -8.57
C THR A 24 8.39 7.51 -10.02
N ASN A 25 7.23 6.89 -10.28
CA ASN A 25 6.82 6.43 -11.62
C ASN A 25 7.84 5.46 -12.26
N ASN A 26 8.53 4.68 -11.44
CA ASN A 26 9.56 3.74 -11.86
C ASN A 26 8.95 2.40 -12.26
N GLY A 27 8.44 2.33 -13.49
CA GLY A 27 7.76 1.14 -14.01
C GLY A 27 8.59 -0.14 -13.98
N LYS A 28 9.92 -0.04 -14.14
CA LYS A 28 10.83 -1.19 -14.04
C LYS A 28 10.81 -1.78 -12.63
N GLN A 29 11.01 -0.95 -11.61
CA GLN A 29 10.99 -1.41 -10.21
C GLN A 29 9.60 -1.90 -9.79
N VAL A 30 8.52 -1.28 -10.29
CA VAL A 30 7.16 -1.79 -10.09
C VAL A 30 7.03 -3.20 -10.66
N TYR A 31 7.46 -3.42 -11.90
CA TYR A 31 7.39 -4.73 -12.54
C TYR A 31 8.20 -5.78 -11.78
N GLU A 32 9.45 -5.48 -11.40
CA GLU A 32 10.30 -6.38 -10.62
C GLU A 32 9.67 -6.76 -9.27
N TRP A 33 9.08 -5.79 -8.58
CA TRP A 33 8.37 -6.05 -7.33
C TRP A 33 7.15 -6.94 -7.55
N VAL A 34 6.34 -6.65 -8.58
CA VAL A 34 5.17 -7.47 -8.93
C VAL A 34 5.57 -8.90 -9.28
N GLU A 35 6.63 -9.09 -10.07
CA GLU A 35 7.11 -10.43 -10.41
C GLU A 35 7.39 -11.25 -9.16
N ALA A 36 8.14 -10.67 -8.22
CA ALA A 36 8.47 -11.34 -6.96
C ALA A 36 7.21 -11.66 -6.13
N GLN A 37 6.30 -10.70 -5.95
CA GLN A 37 5.12 -10.90 -5.09
C GLN A 37 4.04 -11.77 -5.72
N SER A 38 3.97 -11.82 -7.05
CA SER A 38 3.01 -12.68 -7.76
C SER A 38 3.28 -14.18 -7.60
N GLN A 39 4.48 -14.56 -7.15
CA GLN A 39 4.82 -15.95 -6.81
C GLN A 39 4.28 -16.38 -5.44
N LEU A 40 3.83 -15.43 -4.61
CA LEU A 40 3.25 -15.74 -3.30
C LEU A 40 1.84 -16.31 -3.44
N GLY A 41 1.46 -17.14 -2.47
CA GLY A 41 0.07 -17.56 -2.30
C GLY A 41 -0.85 -16.41 -1.87
N ILE A 42 -2.16 -16.65 -1.96
CA ILE A 42 -3.20 -15.67 -1.62
C ILE A 42 -3.10 -15.20 -0.16
N GLU A 43 -2.87 -16.12 0.77
CA GLU A 43 -2.88 -15.80 2.21
C GLU A 43 -1.72 -14.86 2.62
N PRO A 44 -0.45 -15.13 2.23
CA PRO A 44 0.63 -14.15 2.43
C PRO A 44 0.34 -12.77 1.83
N LEU A 45 -0.22 -12.71 0.62
CA LEU A 45 -0.57 -11.45 -0.03
C LEU A 45 -1.68 -10.71 0.71
N LYS A 46 -2.72 -11.42 1.14
CA LYS A 46 -3.79 -10.83 1.94
C LYS A 46 -3.24 -10.23 3.23
N ASN A 47 -2.37 -10.94 3.95
CA ASN A 47 -1.72 -10.44 5.16
C ASN A 47 -0.86 -9.20 4.87
N LEU A 48 -0.09 -9.21 3.77
CA LEU A 48 0.69 -8.04 3.33
C LEU A 48 -0.22 -6.82 3.07
N PHE A 49 -1.29 -6.97 2.30
CA PHE A 49 -2.16 -5.84 1.96
C PHE A 49 -2.99 -5.33 3.13
N GLN A 50 -3.42 -6.20 4.05
CA GLN A 50 -4.04 -5.79 5.32
C GLN A 50 -3.06 -5.01 6.21
N TYR A 51 -1.79 -5.42 6.22
CA TYR A 51 -0.75 -4.69 6.94
C TYR A 51 -0.48 -3.32 6.30
N ILE A 52 -0.43 -3.23 4.97
CA ILE A 52 -0.35 -1.94 4.25
C ILE A 52 -1.54 -1.03 4.62
N GLN A 53 -2.78 -1.55 4.61
CA GLN A 53 -3.96 -0.79 5.03
C GLN A 53 -3.84 -0.24 6.45
N HIS A 54 -3.30 -1.02 7.38
CA HIS A 54 -3.06 -0.57 8.75
C HIS A 54 -2.11 0.63 8.81
N LEU A 55 -1.01 0.58 8.06
CA LEU A 55 -0.05 1.69 7.96
C LEU A 55 -0.65 2.94 7.31
N PHE A 56 -1.43 2.76 6.23
CA PHE A 56 -2.13 3.87 5.57
C PHE A 56 -3.17 4.53 6.47
N SER A 57 -3.91 3.75 7.26
CA SER A 57 -4.83 4.28 8.28
C SER A 57 -4.09 5.13 9.32
N GLY A 58 -2.92 4.68 9.78
CA GLY A 58 -2.06 5.45 10.67
C GLY A 58 -1.60 6.77 10.04
N GLY A 59 -1.17 6.73 8.78
CA GLY A 59 -0.79 7.93 8.01
C GLY A 59 -1.94 8.94 7.89
N LEU A 60 -3.13 8.49 7.48
CA LEU A 60 -4.32 9.35 7.38
C LEU A 60 -4.68 9.98 8.73
N ARG A 61 -4.66 9.21 9.82
CA ARG A 61 -4.92 9.75 11.17
C ARG A 61 -3.96 10.85 11.56
N LEU A 62 -2.67 10.71 11.21
CA LEU A 62 -1.66 11.74 11.46
C LEU A 62 -1.82 12.97 10.56
N THR A 63 -2.33 12.81 9.34
CA THR A 63 -2.71 13.95 8.47
C THR A 63 -3.85 14.75 9.08
N LEU A 64 -4.84 14.08 9.68
CA LEU A 64 -5.98 14.74 10.33
C LEU A 64 -5.62 15.32 11.72
N TYR A 65 -4.81 14.59 12.48
CA TYR A 65 -4.40 14.94 13.84
C TYR A 65 -2.91 14.58 14.05
N SER A 66 -2.03 15.58 13.99
CA SER A 66 -0.57 15.39 14.01
C SER A 66 -0.02 14.65 15.23
N ASN A 67 -0.73 14.69 16.36
CA ASN A 67 -0.38 14.04 17.62
C ASN A 67 -1.32 12.86 17.96
N PHE A 68 -1.97 12.26 16.96
CA PHE A 68 -2.82 11.09 17.18
C PHE A 68 -1.99 9.93 17.77
N PRO A 69 -2.40 9.35 18.91
CA PRO A 69 -1.70 8.21 19.48
C PRO A 69 -1.92 6.98 18.59
N LEU A 70 -0.84 6.48 17.98
CA LEU A 70 -0.87 5.27 17.15
C LEU A 70 -0.38 4.07 17.95
N HIS A 71 -1.12 2.97 17.86
CA HIS A 71 -0.70 1.66 18.37
C HIS A 71 0.15 0.93 17.32
N LEU A 72 1.32 1.49 17.02
CA LEU A 72 2.29 1.01 16.04
C LEU A 72 3.67 0.89 16.68
N SER A 73 4.54 0.08 16.11
CA SER A 73 5.97 0.05 16.47
C SER A 73 6.66 1.35 16.07
N GLU A 74 7.85 1.62 16.61
CA GLU A 74 8.58 2.85 16.30
C GLU A 74 8.86 3.01 14.80
N GLN A 75 9.24 1.92 14.11
CA GLN A 75 9.51 1.95 12.67
C GLN A 75 8.23 2.22 11.86
N GLU A 76 7.11 1.64 12.28
CA GLU A 76 5.80 1.85 11.67
C GLU A 76 5.30 3.28 11.89
N ILE A 77 5.55 3.87 13.06
CA ILE A 77 5.25 5.28 13.33
C ILE A 77 6.06 6.19 12.39
N VAL A 78 7.36 5.91 12.21
CA VAL A 78 8.20 6.66 11.26
C VAL A 78 7.64 6.55 9.85
N PHE A 79 7.23 5.36 9.43
CA PHE A 79 6.61 5.15 8.11
C PHE A 79 5.27 5.90 7.98
N ALA A 80 4.38 5.80 8.97
CA ALA A 80 3.10 6.51 8.99
C ALA A 80 3.28 8.04 8.94
N ARG A 81 4.29 8.58 9.64
CA ARG A 81 4.65 10.00 9.56
C ARG A 81 5.15 10.39 8.17
N LYS A 82 5.93 9.54 7.49
CA LYS A 82 6.33 9.77 6.09
C LYS A 82 5.11 9.81 5.17
N LEU A 83 4.16 8.88 5.32
CA LEU A 83 2.91 8.89 4.57
C LEU A 83 2.12 10.18 4.81
N ALA A 84 1.98 10.62 6.06
CA ALA A 84 1.28 11.87 6.38
C ALA A 84 1.98 13.09 5.74
N GLY A 85 3.31 13.09 5.72
CA GLY A 85 4.12 14.12 5.07
C GLY A 85 3.99 14.20 3.54
N LEU A 86 3.39 13.19 2.89
CA LEU A 86 3.07 13.25 1.46
C LEU A 86 1.94 14.24 1.15
N ASN A 87 1.18 14.68 2.17
CA ASN A 87 0.05 15.61 2.03
C ASN A 87 -0.95 15.18 0.94
N LEU A 88 -1.22 13.87 0.85
CA LEU A 88 -2.23 13.36 -0.07
C LEU A 88 -3.62 13.85 0.35
N PRO A 89 -4.52 14.17 -0.61
CA PRO A 89 -5.91 14.48 -0.28
C PRO A 89 -6.59 13.27 0.35
N ILE A 90 -7.61 13.51 1.19
CA ILE A 90 -8.33 12.44 1.91
C ILE A 90 -8.94 11.45 0.90
N GLU A 91 -9.40 11.95 -0.25
CA GLU A 91 -9.95 11.18 -1.35
C GLU A 91 -8.91 10.16 -1.88
N ALA A 92 -7.64 10.56 -2.01
CA ALA A 92 -6.58 9.64 -2.45
C ALA A 92 -6.37 8.51 -1.43
N TYR A 93 -6.39 8.79 -0.12
CA TYR A 93 -6.35 7.74 0.90
C TYR A 93 -7.53 6.77 0.78
N GLN A 94 -8.74 7.28 0.54
CA GLN A 94 -9.93 6.44 0.36
C GLN A 94 -9.84 5.57 -0.89
N MET A 95 -9.37 6.12 -2.01
CA MET A 95 -9.21 5.36 -3.25
C MET A 95 -8.16 4.27 -3.11
N ILE A 96 -7.03 4.58 -2.47
CA ILE A 96 -5.96 3.61 -2.19
C ILE A 96 -6.47 2.47 -1.30
N ASP A 97 -7.17 2.79 -0.21
CA ASP A 97 -7.73 1.79 0.71
C ASP A 97 -8.77 0.87 0.03
N ARG A 98 -9.64 1.44 -0.80
CA ARG A 98 -10.56 0.65 -1.64
C ARG A 98 -9.79 -0.24 -2.62
N GLY A 99 -8.77 0.30 -3.28
CA GLY A 99 -7.92 -0.47 -4.20
C GLY A 99 -7.26 -1.68 -3.53
N PHE A 100 -6.82 -1.56 -2.28
CA PHE A 100 -6.32 -2.69 -1.49
C PHE A 100 -7.41 -3.72 -1.19
N THR A 101 -8.58 -3.26 -0.78
CA THR A 101 -9.74 -4.13 -0.50
C THR A 101 -10.18 -4.90 -1.75
N ASP A 102 -10.27 -4.22 -2.89
CA ASP A 102 -10.64 -4.78 -4.18
C ASP A 102 -9.60 -5.80 -4.64
N PHE A 103 -8.31 -5.48 -4.51
CA PHE A 103 -7.23 -6.42 -4.80
C PHE A 103 -7.37 -7.72 -4.01
N ILE A 104 -7.54 -7.62 -2.68
CA ILE A 104 -7.73 -8.79 -1.80
C ILE A 104 -8.95 -9.60 -2.23
N HIS A 105 -10.08 -8.94 -2.52
CA HIS A 105 -11.30 -9.58 -2.99
C HIS A 105 -11.10 -10.29 -4.33
N HIS A 106 -10.41 -9.66 -5.29
CA HIS A 106 -10.15 -10.23 -6.61
C HIS A 106 -9.26 -11.48 -6.54
N ILE A 107 -8.13 -11.43 -5.85
CA ILE A 107 -7.23 -12.59 -5.76
C ILE A 107 -7.89 -13.77 -5.04
N SER A 108 -8.79 -13.50 -4.09
CA SER A 108 -9.58 -14.52 -3.40
C SER A 108 -10.57 -15.24 -4.31
N ARG A 109 -10.91 -14.67 -5.47
CA ARG A 109 -11.80 -15.24 -6.49
C ARG A 109 -11.06 -15.80 -7.70
N ASN A 110 -9.78 -16.13 -7.55
CA ASN A 110 -8.92 -16.69 -8.59
C ASN A 110 -8.61 -15.74 -9.76
N VAL A 111 -8.65 -14.42 -9.54
CA VAL A 111 -8.13 -13.46 -10.52
C VAL A 111 -6.59 -13.55 -10.56
N ASN A 112 -5.99 -13.37 -11.74
CA ASN A 112 -4.55 -13.41 -11.91
C ASN A 112 -3.84 -12.35 -11.04
N ILE A 113 -3.01 -12.81 -10.10
CA ILE A 113 -2.34 -11.97 -9.09
C ILE A 113 -1.46 -10.90 -9.74
N LYS A 114 -0.61 -11.30 -10.69
CA LYS A 114 0.31 -10.40 -11.40
C LYS A 114 -0.42 -9.24 -12.06
N THR A 115 -1.50 -9.55 -12.79
CA THR A 115 -2.32 -8.54 -13.48
C THR A 115 -3.01 -7.63 -12.47
N SER A 116 -3.59 -8.17 -11.41
CA SER A 116 -4.23 -7.37 -10.35
C SER A 116 -3.25 -6.45 -9.64
N LEU A 117 -2.03 -6.91 -9.36
CA LEU A 117 -0.96 -6.11 -8.76
C LEU A 117 -0.48 -4.99 -9.69
N LEU A 118 -0.30 -5.27 -10.98
CA LEU A 118 0.05 -4.24 -11.97
C LEU A 118 -1.07 -3.19 -12.06
N ASN A 119 -2.32 -3.62 -12.16
CA ASN A 119 -3.47 -2.74 -12.24
C ASN A 119 -3.52 -1.80 -11.03
N LEU A 120 -3.44 -2.36 -9.81
CA LEU A 120 -3.43 -1.58 -8.59
C LEU A 120 -2.25 -0.59 -8.55
N SER A 121 -1.04 -1.05 -8.91
CA SER A 121 0.15 -0.19 -8.93
C SER A 121 -0.01 1.00 -9.86
N ILE A 122 -0.58 0.78 -11.05
CA ILE A 122 -0.88 1.84 -12.02
C ILE A 122 -1.90 2.80 -11.40
N HIS A 123 -3.04 2.31 -10.93
CA HIS A 123 -4.07 3.17 -10.31
C HIS A 123 -3.51 4.05 -9.18
N MET A 124 -2.67 3.48 -8.31
CA MET A 124 -2.02 4.23 -7.24
C MET A 124 -1.12 5.37 -7.76
N GLN A 125 -0.42 5.21 -8.89
CA GLN A 125 0.36 6.29 -9.50
C GLN A 125 -0.50 7.50 -9.91
N TYR A 126 -1.77 7.28 -10.24
CA TYR A 126 -2.71 8.33 -10.60
C TYR A 126 -3.34 8.95 -9.36
N TRP A 127 -3.82 8.12 -8.41
CA TRP A 127 -4.44 8.59 -7.17
C TRP A 127 -3.49 9.47 -6.34
N VAL A 128 -2.20 9.11 -6.25
CA VAL A 128 -1.21 9.89 -5.48
C VAL A 128 -0.88 11.24 -6.13
N LYS A 129 -1.12 11.38 -7.43
CA LYS A 129 -0.97 12.64 -8.19
C LYS A 129 -2.27 13.44 -8.23
N ASN A 130 -3.32 12.99 -7.55
CA ASN A 130 -4.67 13.52 -7.64
C ASN A 130 -5.15 13.62 -9.10
N ARG A 131 -4.92 12.55 -9.87
CA ARG A 131 -5.36 12.42 -11.27
C ARG A 131 -6.24 11.20 -11.39
N ASP A 132 -7.22 11.28 -12.27
CA ASP A 132 -7.98 10.11 -12.69
C ASP A 132 -7.24 9.35 -13.79
N LEU A 133 -7.35 8.02 -13.77
CA LEU A 133 -6.76 7.16 -14.81
C LEU A 133 -7.42 7.43 -16.18
N LEU A 134 -8.69 7.84 -16.21
CA LEU A 134 -9.50 8.31 -17.35
C LEU A 134 -10.72 9.12 -16.81
N PRO A 135 -11.31 10.08 -17.55
CA PRO A 135 -12.57 10.71 -17.12
C PRO A 135 -13.69 9.66 -17.02
N GLN A 136 -14.48 9.72 -15.95
CA GLN A 136 -15.69 8.90 -15.83
C GLN A 136 -16.65 9.31 -16.96
N ALA A 137 -16.99 8.36 -17.83
CA ALA A 137 -17.96 8.53 -18.90
C ALA A 137 -19.39 8.66 -18.35
#